data_AF-A0A379WM28-F1
#
_entry.id   AF-A0A379WM28-F1
#
_cell.length_a   1.000
_cell.length_b   1.000
_cell.length_c   1.000
_cell.angle_alpha   90.00
_cell.angle_beta   90.00
_cell.angle_gamma   90.00
#
_symmetry.space_group_name_H-M   'P 1'
#
loop_
_entity.id
_entity.type
_entity.pdbx_description
1 polymer ?
#
loop_
_entity_poly.entity_id
_entity_poly.type
_entity_poly.pdbx_seq_one_letter_code
_entity_poly.pdbx_strand_id
1 'polypeptide(L)'
;MKSIWCAKDKNKAFDDAMAGKGVKPASCDVNIADHYALGVQLGVSGTPAIVLSNGYVVPGYQGPKEMKAFLDEHQKQTSGK
;
A
#
# COMPACT_ATOMS: atom_id res chain seq x y z
N MET A 1 -6.10 0.07 11.73
CA MET A 1 -6.00 -0.76 10.51
C MET A 1 -6.98 -1.92 10.47
N LYS A 2 -6.99 -2.86 11.43
CA LYS A 2 -7.94 -4.00 11.44
C LYS A 2 -9.41 -3.60 11.18
N SER A 3 -9.95 -2.64 11.94
CA SER A 3 -11.33 -2.16 11.76
C SER A 3 -11.59 -1.55 10.38
N ILE A 4 -10.61 -0.86 9.79
CA ILE A 4 -10.72 -0.29 8.43
C ILE A 4 -10.85 -1.41 7.39
N TRP A 5 -10.01 -2.44 7.50
CA TRP A 5 -10.03 -3.59 6.59
C TRP A 5 -11.26 -4.48 6.77
N CYS A 6 -11.92 -4.41 7.93
CA CYS A 6 -13.17 -5.09 8.22
C CYS A 6 -14.41 -4.23 8.00
N ALA A 7 -14.26 -2.97 7.57
CA ALA A 7 -15.41 -2.13 7.26
C ALA A 7 -16.14 -2.64 6.01
N LYS A 8 -17.46 -2.42 5.96
CA LYS A 8 -18.28 -2.69 4.77
C LYS A 8 -17.75 -1.93 3.54
N ASP A 9 -17.35 -0.68 3.75
CA ASP A 9 -16.68 0.15 2.76
C ASP A 9 -15.29 0.51 3.29
N LYS A 10 -14.27 -0.21 2.80
CA LYS A 10 -12.89 -0.06 3.23
C LYS A 10 -12.30 1.27 2.77
N ASN A 11 -12.67 1.73 1.57
CA ASN A 11 -12.23 3.01 1.02
C ASN A 11 -12.70 4.15 1.91
N LYS A 12 -14.01 4.22 2.17
CA LYS A 12 -14.57 5.24 3.05
C LYS A 12 -13.98 5.19 4.46
N ALA A 13 -13.80 4.00 5.03
CA ALA A 13 -13.22 3.86 6.36
C ALA A 13 -11.75 4.32 6.41
N PHE A 14 -10.98 4.09 5.34
CA PHE A 14 -9.62 4.58 5.24
C PHE A 14 -9.57 6.10 5.05
N ASP A 15 -10.43 6.66 4.19
CA ASP A 15 -10.55 8.11 3.99
C ASP A 15 -10.90 8.83 5.29
N ASP A 16 -11.91 8.31 6.02
CA ASP A 16 -12.33 8.87 7.30
C ASP A 16 -11.18 8.80 8.34
N ALA A 17 -10.41 7.70 8.39
CA ALA A 17 -9.24 7.59 9.25
C ALA A 17 -8.14 8.59 8.89
N MET A 18 -7.82 8.74 7.61
CA MET A 18 -6.79 9.68 7.11
C MET A 18 -7.20 11.14 7.34
N ALA A 19 -8.51 11.42 7.34
CA ALA A 19 -9.08 12.72 7.69
C ALA A 19 -9.13 12.97 9.22
N GLY A 20 -8.60 12.06 10.05
CA GLY A 20 -8.58 12.18 11.51
C GLY A 20 -9.92 11.85 12.18
N LYS A 21 -10.90 11.29 11.46
CA LYS A 21 -12.17 10.86 12.02
C LYS A 21 -12.04 9.46 12.63
N GLY A 22 -12.90 9.16 13.60
CA GLY A 22 -12.96 7.83 14.20
C GLY A 22 -13.51 6.78 13.23
N VAL A 23 -12.93 5.58 13.26
CA VAL A 23 -13.44 4.41 12.54
C VAL A 23 -14.12 3.47 13.54
N LYS A 24 -15.35 3.05 13.23
CA LYS A 24 -16.09 2.12 14.08
C LYS A 24 -15.31 0.80 14.23
N PRO A 25 -15.19 0.25 15.44
CA PRO A 25 -14.62 -1.08 15.64
C PRO A 25 -15.37 -2.13 14.81
N ALA A 26 -14.63 -2.98 14.10
CA ALA A 26 -15.17 -4.04 13.27
C ALA A 26 -14.24 -5.26 13.31
N SER A 27 -14.84 -6.45 13.25
CA SER A 27 -14.14 -7.73 13.16
C SER A 27 -14.60 -8.50 11.93
N CYS A 28 -13.69 -9.29 11.37
CA CYS A 28 -13.84 -10.09 10.16
C CYS A 28 -12.63 -11.04 10.04
N ASP A 29 -12.52 -11.81 8.96
CA ASP A 29 -11.46 -12.81 8.81
C ASP A 29 -10.10 -12.24 8.38
N VAL A 30 -10.02 -10.97 7.99
CA VAL A 30 -8.77 -10.36 7.51
C VAL A 30 -7.71 -10.33 8.61
N ASN A 31 -6.62 -11.07 8.45
CA ASN A 31 -5.50 -11.03 9.38
C ASN A 31 -4.43 -10.02 8.91
N ILE A 32 -4.29 -8.90 9.64
CA ILE A 32 -3.30 -7.86 9.32
C ILE A 32 -1.87 -8.36 9.47
N ALA A 33 -1.64 -9.40 10.30
CA ALA A 33 -0.32 -9.99 10.46
C ALA A 33 0.19 -10.61 9.14
N ASP A 34 -0.70 -11.11 8.27
CA ASP A 34 -0.30 -11.69 6.99
C ASP A 34 0.21 -10.60 6.04
N HIS A 35 -0.42 -9.42 6.03
CA HIS A 35 0.05 -8.28 5.25
C HIS A 35 1.42 -7.80 5.73
N TYR A 36 1.60 -7.73 7.05
CA TYR A 36 2.86 -7.33 7.67
C TYR A 36 3.98 -8.35 7.36
N ALA A 37 3.70 -9.64 7.53
CA ALA A 37 4.65 -10.72 7.26
C ALA A 37 5.07 -10.75 5.78
N LEU A 38 4.13 -10.61 4.86
CA LEU A 38 4.45 -10.50 3.44
C LEU A 38 5.31 -9.27 3.14
N GLY A 39 5.02 -8.13 3.76
CA GLY A 39 5.86 -6.94 3.65
C GLY A 39 7.30 -7.21 4.06
N VAL A 40 7.51 -7.84 5.22
CA VAL A 40 8.85 -8.24 5.70
C VAL A 40 9.55 -9.18 4.71
N GLN A 41 8.84 -10.17 4.17
CA GLN A 41 9.38 -11.10 3.17
C GLN A 41 9.78 -10.41 1.86
N LEU A 42 9.06 -9.36 1.46
CA LEU A 42 9.38 -8.52 0.30
C LEU A 42 10.53 -7.53 0.60
N GLY A 43 11.06 -7.49 1.82
CA GLY A 43 12.13 -6.56 2.22
C GLY A 43 11.65 -5.18 2.62
N VAL A 44 10.35 -4.99 2.91
CA VAL A 44 9.81 -3.74 3.41
C VAL A 44 10.31 -3.48 4.83
N SER A 45 11.01 -2.35 5.01
CA SER A 45 11.56 -1.90 6.30
C SER A 45 10.99 -0.56 6.78
N GLY A 46 10.13 0.09 5.98
CA GLY A 46 9.50 1.37 6.31
C GLY A 46 8.29 1.66 5.41
N THR A 47 7.47 2.63 5.80
CA THR A 47 6.25 3.02 5.06
C THR A 47 6.26 4.51 4.67
N PRO A 48 5.72 4.90 3.50
CA PRO A 48 5.14 4.02 2.49
C PRO A 48 6.21 3.22 1.73
N ALA A 49 5.82 2.04 1.24
CA ALA A 49 6.62 1.20 0.35
C ALA A 49 5.74 0.78 -0.83
N ILE A 50 6.28 0.86 -2.04
CA ILE A 50 5.56 0.54 -3.27
C ILE A 50 6.13 -0.76 -3.82
N VAL A 51 5.27 -1.73 -4.08
CA VAL A 51 5.63 -2.99 -4.74
C VAL A 51 5.12 -2.91 -6.18
N LEU A 52 6.03 -2.96 -7.15
CA LEU A 52 5.69 -2.91 -8.57
C LEU A 52 5.13 -4.26 -9.05
N SER A 53 4.50 -4.27 -10.22
CA SER A 53 3.87 -5.46 -10.82
C SER A 53 4.85 -6.62 -11.08
N ASN A 54 6.14 -6.34 -11.19
CA ASN A 54 7.21 -7.34 -11.35
C ASN A 54 7.86 -7.77 -10.02
N GLY A 55 7.34 -7.31 -8.86
CA GLY A 55 7.88 -7.61 -7.54
C GLY A 55 9.02 -6.70 -7.07
N TYR A 56 9.46 -5.74 -7.89
CA TYR A 56 10.46 -4.75 -7.48
C TYR A 56 9.89 -3.84 -6.38
N VAL A 57 10.66 -3.62 -5.31
CA VAL A 57 10.24 -2.79 -4.17
C VAL A 57 10.91 -1.43 -4.21
N VAL A 58 10.09 -0.39 -4.24
CA VAL A 58 10.49 1.02 -4.17
C VAL A 58 10.20 1.53 -2.76
N PRO A 59 11.21 1.69 -1.90
CA PRO A 59 11.01 2.23 -0.56
C PRO A 59 10.78 3.75 -0.60
N GLY A 60 9.89 4.23 0.28
CA GLY A 60 9.70 5.65 0.53
C GLY A 60 8.61 6.32 -0.31
N TYR A 61 8.30 7.55 0.09
CA TYR A 61 7.32 8.40 -0.58
C TYR A 61 7.92 9.07 -1.80
N GLN A 62 7.12 9.17 -2.87
CA GLN A 62 7.35 10.09 -3.99
C GLN A 62 6.04 10.82 -4.31
N GLY A 63 6.15 12.08 -4.72
CA GLY A 63 5.00 12.85 -5.16
C GLY A 63 4.40 12.31 -6.46
N PRO A 64 3.18 12.74 -6.84
CA PRO A 64 2.51 12.19 -8.01
C PRO A 64 3.29 12.35 -9.33
N LYS A 65 3.97 13.49 -9.51
CA LYS A 65 4.75 13.76 -10.74
C LYS A 65 5.98 12.87 -10.82
N GLU A 66 6.71 12.78 -9.71
CA GLU A 66 7.94 12.00 -9.57
C GLU A 66 7.64 10.50 -9.71
N MET A 67 6.60 10.01 -9.03
CA MET A 67 6.16 8.62 -9.12
C MET A 67 5.76 8.25 -10.56
N LYS A 68 5.02 9.12 -11.26
CA LYS A 68 4.65 8.87 -12.65
C LYS A 68 5.87 8.79 -13.56
N ALA A 69 6.80 9.73 -13.43
CA ALA A 69 8.04 9.74 -14.21
C ALA A 69 8.89 8.47 -13.93
N PHE A 70 9.01 8.08 -12.66
CA PHE A 70 9.70 6.86 -12.26
C PHE A 70 9.06 5.62 -12.88
N LEU A 71 7.73 5.48 -12.79
CA LEU A 71 7.01 4.32 -13.35
C LEU A 71 7.13 4.25 -14.88
N ASP A 72 7.01 5.38 -15.58
CA ASP A 72 7.17 5.43 -17.03
C ASP A 72 8.57 4.97 -17.47
N GLU A 73 9.60 5.41 -16.74
CA GLU A 73 10.97 5.06 -17.06
C GLU A 73 11.28 3.59 -16.73
N HIS A 74 10.87 3.13 -15.55
CA HIS A 74 10.99 1.73 -15.17
C HIS A 74 10.24 0.81 -16.14
N GLN A 75 9.05 1.21 -16.62
CA GLN A 75 8.29 0.45 -17.60
C GLN A 75 9.05 0.32 -18.93
N LYS A 76 9.68 1.39 -19.44
CA LYS A 76 10.50 1.30 -20.66
C LYS A 76 11.64 0.29 -20.50
N GLN A 77 12.35 0.35 -19.37
CA GLN A 77 13.48 -0.53 -19.08
C GLN A 77 13.08 -2.01 -18.92
N THR A 78 11.84 -2.28 -18.49
CA THR A 78 11.35 -3.64 -18.22
C THR A 78 10.49 -4.24 -19.33
N SER A 79 10.06 -3.45 -20.32
CA SER A 79 9.20 -3.92 -21.43
C SER A 79 9.94 -4.67 -22.54
N GLY A 80 11.26 -4.90 -22.42
CA GLY A 80 12.03 -5.68 -23.39
C GLY A 80 12.07 -5.09 -24.80
N LYS A 81 11.88 -3.77 -24.95
CA LYS A 81 12.10 -3.01 -26.18
C LYS A 81 13.18 -1.98 -25.96
#